data_AF-A0A1Y1LDW6-F1
#
_entry.id   AF-A0A1Y1LDW6-F1
#
_cell.length_a   1.000
_cell.length_b   1.000
_cell.length_c   1.000
_cell.angle_alpha   90.00
_cell.angle_beta   90.00
_cell.angle_gamma   90.00
#
_symmetry.space_group_name_H-M   'P 1'
#
loop_
_entity.id
_entity.type
_entity.pdbx_description
1 polymer ?
#
loop_
_entity_poly.entity_id
_entity_poly.type
_entity_poly.pdbx_seq_one_letter_code
_entity_poly.pdbx_strand_id
1 'polypeptide(L)'
;MEILYFSYIDYAVFTVMFGFSCIAGISLRSFKRATGSEYFKDDTKARVLPVALCLVASTVSGLSLLGFPSEVYTHGTQISMMVFSIMIMGIINNYVYLPVFYELQLKNPVDYLAIRFDEGTRRVASIFNSIGLCLSLPLIIYVPSLALTQGK
;
A
#
# COMPACT_ATOMS: atom_id res chain seq x y z
N MET A 1 15.96 -6.39 -31.87
CA MET A 1 15.15 -5.37 -31.18
C MET A 1 13.77 -5.47 -31.81
N GLU A 2 12.98 -6.44 -31.37
CA GLU A 2 11.61 -6.61 -31.88
C GLU A 2 10.73 -5.57 -31.20
N ILE A 3 10.06 -4.77 -32.02
CA ILE A 3 9.16 -3.70 -31.59
C ILE A 3 7.83 -4.40 -31.29
N LEU A 4 7.52 -4.59 -30.01
CA LEU A 4 6.29 -5.25 -29.56
C LEU A 4 5.14 -4.24 -29.65
N TYR A 5 4.45 -4.21 -30.79
CA TYR A 5 3.22 -3.45 -30.93
C TYR A 5 2.13 -4.00 -30.00
N PHE A 6 1.54 -3.13 -29.18
CA PHE A 6 0.34 -3.45 -28.40
C PHE A 6 -0.76 -3.98 -29.32
N SER A 7 -1.17 -5.23 -29.12
CA SER A 7 -2.24 -5.83 -29.89
C SER A 7 -3.57 -5.18 -29.51
N TYR A 8 -4.55 -5.22 -30.42
CA TYR A 8 -5.92 -4.78 -30.12
C TYR A 8 -6.49 -5.48 -28.86
N ILE A 9 -6.02 -6.71 -28.60
CA ILE A 9 -6.37 -7.51 -27.42
C ILE A 9 -5.85 -6.87 -26.13
N ASP A 10 -4.62 -6.34 -26.13
CA ASP A 10 -4.01 -5.76 -24.93
C ASP A 10 -4.72 -4.47 -24.51
N TYR A 11 -5.17 -3.67 -25.49
CA TYR A 11 -6.01 -2.50 -25.24
C TYR A 11 -7.40 -2.86 -24.69
N ALA A 12 -8.01 -3.93 -25.22
CA ALA A 12 -9.28 -4.43 -24.72
C ALA A 12 -9.17 -4.91 -23.26
N VAL A 13 -8.11 -5.64 -22.91
CA VAL A 13 -7.87 -6.08 -21.53
C VAL A 13 -7.62 -4.90 -20.59
N PHE A 14 -6.82 -3.91 -21.01
CA PHE A 14 -6.52 -2.73 -20.21
C PHE A 14 -7.79 -1.91 -19.90
N THR A 15 -8.64 -1.69 -20.90
CA THR A 15 -9.89 -0.94 -20.73
C THR A 15 -10.90 -1.68 -19.85
N VAL A 16 -11.03 -3.00 -19.98
CA VAL A 16 -11.89 -3.82 -19.12
C VAL A 16 -11.40 -3.82 -17.67
N MET A 17 -10.08 -3.97 -17.45
CA MET A 17 -9.47 -3.95 -16.12
C MET A 17 -9.68 -2.59 -15.42
N PHE A 18 -9.47 -1.50 -16.14
CA PHE A 18 -9.68 -0.14 -15.62
C PHE A 18 -11.17 0.12 -15.33
N GLY A 19 -12.04 -0.29 -16.24
CA GLY A 19 -13.49 -0.21 -16.08
C GLY A 19 -13.99 -0.95 -14.84
N PHE A 20 -13.53 -2.19 -14.63
CA PHE A 20 -13.88 -2.97 -13.45
C PHE A 20 -13.43 -2.29 -12.14
N SER A 21 -12.21 -1.75 -12.12
CA SER A 21 -11.69 -0.99 -10.97
C SER A 21 -12.53 0.27 -10.67
N CYS A 22 -12.89 1.05 -11.70
CA CYS A 22 -13.76 2.22 -11.54
C CYS A 22 -15.15 1.84 -11.04
N ILE A 23 -15.75 0.77 -11.56
CA ILE A 23 -17.06 0.29 -11.15
C ILE A 23 -17.03 -0.21 -9.70
N ALA A 24 -15.99 -0.94 -9.30
CA ALA A 24 -15.79 -1.37 -7.92
C ALA A 24 -15.64 -0.14 -6.97
N GLY A 25 -14.89 0.89 -7.38
CA GLY A 25 -14.76 2.12 -6.61
C GLY A 25 -16.07 2.90 -6.46
N ILE A 26 -16.85 3.03 -7.52
CA ILE A 26 -18.12 3.77 -7.51
C ILE A 26 -19.21 3.00 -6.75
N SER A 27 -19.29 1.68 -6.91
CA SER A 27 -20.27 0.85 -6.21
C SER A 27 -20.06 0.86 -4.69
N LEU A 28 -18.81 0.79 -4.23
CA LEU A 28 -18.46 0.93 -2.80
C LEU A 28 -18.75 2.35 -2.26
N ARG A 29 -18.52 3.39 -3.08
CA ARG A 29 -18.86 4.78 -2.72
C ARG A 29 -20.37 5.01 -2.62
N SER A 30 -21.15 4.38 -3.49
CA SER A 30 -22.60 4.51 -3.50
C SER A 30 -23.24 3.81 -2.30
N PHE A 31 -22.71 2.65 -1.91
CA PHE A 31 -23.17 1.90 -0.73
C PHE A 31 -22.85 2.58 0.61
N LYS A 32 -21.84 3.45 0.67
CA LYS A 32 -21.28 4.02 1.92
C LYS A 32 -21.40 5.55 2.04
N ARG A 33 -22.47 6.14 1.49
CA ARG A 33 -22.77 7.60 1.67
C ARG A 33 -23.18 8.00 3.10
N ALA A 34 -23.23 7.07 4.05
CA ALA A 34 -23.51 7.38 5.44
C ALA A 34 -22.20 7.72 6.17
N THR A 35 -22.10 8.99 6.57
CA THR A 35 -21.21 9.61 7.57
C THR A 35 -19.79 9.03 7.72
N GLY A 36 -18.75 9.84 7.48
CA GLY A 36 -17.33 9.44 7.63
C GLY A 36 -16.90 8.86 8.99
N SER A 37 -17.79 8.80 9.99
CA SER A 37 -17.61 8.05 11.23
C SER A 37 -17.95 6.57 11.10
N GLU A 38 -18.85 6.16 10.21
CA GLU A 38 -19.29 4.76 10.00
C GLU A 38 -18.31 3.94 9.17
N TYR A 39 -17.45 4.57 8.35
CA TYR A 39 -16.40 3.86 7.61
C TYR A 39 -15.41 3.12 8.53
N PHE A 40 -15.24 3.63 9.76
CA PHE A 40 -14.38 3.06 10.80
C PHE A 40 -15.17 2.45 11.97
N LYS A 41 -16.49 2.70 12.06
CA LYS A 41 -17.38 2.25 13.16
C LYS A 41 -18.32 1.11 12.79
N ASP A 42 -18.14 0.44 11.65
CA ASP A 42 -18.90 -0.78 11.38
C ASP A 42 -18.36 -1.95 12.22
N ASP A 43 -18.81 -1.91 13.47
CA ASP A 43 -19.29 -3.00 14.31
C ASP A 43 -18.43 -4.29 14.34
N THR A 44 -17.49 -4.31 15.29
CA THR A 44 -17.20 -5.38 16.27
C THR A 44 -16.97 -6.83 15.79
N LYS A 45 -17.01 -7.10 14.48
CA LYS A 45 -16.80 -8.41 13.85
C LYS A 45 -16.10 -8.27 12.49
N ALA A 46 -15.17 -7.32 12.39
CA ALA A 46 -14.25 -7.27 11.25
C ALA A 46 -13.57 -8.64 11.14
N ARG A 47 -13.98 -9.43 10.14
CA ARG A 47 -13.39 -10.75 9.90
C ARG A 47 -11.89 -10.51 9.69
N VAL A 48 -11.05 -11.21 10.44
CA VAL A 48 -9.59 -11.00 10.41
C VAL A 48 -9.02 -11.19 9.00
N LEU A 49 -9.66 -12.06 8.21
CA LEU A 49 -9.25 -12.40 6.85
C LEU A 49 -9.32 -11.21 5.86
N PRO A 50 -10.45 -10.50 5.65
CA PRO A 50 -10.49 -9.35 4.75
C PRO A 50 -9.59 -8.20 5.22
N VAL A 51 -9.42 -7.99 6.53
CA VAL A 51 -8.51 -6.95 7.05
C VAL A 51 -7.06 -7.30 6.72
N ALA A 52 -6.64 -8.53 6.97
CA ALA A 52 -5.30 -9.01 6.62
C ALA A 52 -5.06 -8.92 5.10
N LEU A 53 -6.06 -9.30 4.29
CA LEU A 53 -5.96 -9.23 2.84
C LEU A 53 -5.82 -7.79 2.34
N CYS A 54 -6.57 -6.83 2.89
CA CYS A 54 -6.43 -5.41 2.58
C CYS A 54 -5.08 -4.84 3.00
N LEU A 55 -4.55 -5.26 4.15
CA LEU A 55 -3.21 -4.86 4.61
C LEU A 55 -2.13 -5.36 3.66
N VAL A 56 -2.16 -6.65 3.30
CA VAL A 56 -1.22 -7.23 2.33
C VAL A 56 -1.36 -6.50 0.99
N ALA A 57 -2.58 -6.29 0.50
CA ALA A 57 -2.83 -5.57 -0.75
C ALA A 57 -2.25 -4.14 -0.74
N SER A 58 -2.27 -3.46 0.41
CA SER A 58 -1.71 -2.11 0.56
C SER A 58 -0.17 -2.09 0.62
N THR A 59 0.45 -3.18 1.05
CA THR A 59 1.92 -3.29 1.14
C THR A 59 2.59 -3.63 -0.20
N VAL A 60 1.85 -4.23 -1.13
CA VAL A 60 2.40 -4.61 -2.43
C VAL A 60 2.35 -3.41 -3.39
N SER A 61 3.52 -2.88 -3.73
CA SER A 61 3.66 -1.77 -4.69
C SER A 61 4.30 -2.24 -6.00
N GLY A 62 4.00 -1.55 -7.11
CA GLY A 62 4.60 -1.84 -8.42
C GLY A 62 6.12 -1.71 -8.43
N LEU A 63 6.67 -0.84 -7.57
CA LEU A 63 8.11 -0.69 -7.38
C LEU A 63 8.73 -1.96 -6.79
N SER A 64 8.12 -2.57 -5.79
CA SER A 64 8.59 -3.83 -5.21
C SER A 64 8.50 -4.99 -6.22
N LEU A 65 7.45 -5.00 -7.04
CA LEU A 65 7.17 -6.08 -7.97
C LEU A 65 8.16 -6.16 -9.13
N LEU A 66 8.68 -5.01 -9.60
CA LEU A 66 9.78 -4.96 -10.57
C LEU A 66 11.16 -4.85 -9.91
N GLY A 67 11.24 -4.23 -8.74
CA GLY A 67 12.50 -3.99 -8.02
C GLY A 67 13.12 -5.28 -7.50
N PHE A 68 12.35 -6.14 -6.83
CA PHE A 68 12.88 -7.38 -6.28
C PHE A 68 13.46 -8.33 -7.35
N PRO A 69 12.80 -8.63 -8.48
CA PRO A 69 13.42 -9.48 -9.50
C PRO A 69 14.63 -8.81 -10.17
N SER A 70 14.60 -7.49 -10.39
CA SER A 70 15.75 -6.74 -10.93
C SER A 70 16.96 -6.86 -10.02
N GLU A 71 16.77 -6.74 -8.71
CA GLU A 71 17.83 -6.80 -7.72
C GLU A 71 18.30 -8.24 -7.45
N VAL A 72 17.41 -9.24 -7.51
CA VAL A 72 17.82 -10.66 -7.49
C VAL A 72 18.65 -11.01 -8.73
N TYR A 73 18.32 -10.44 -9.89
CA TYR A 73 19.05 -10.69 -11.13
C TYR A 73 20.48 -10.12 -11.10
N THR A 74 20.68 -8.96 -10.46
CA THR A 74 22.01 -8.31 -10.40
C THR A 74 22.83 -8.69 -9.16
N HIS A 75 22.20 -8.91 -8.00
CA HIS A 75 22.85 -9.15 -6.71
C HIS A 75 22.62 -10.55 -6.12
N GLY A 76 21.88 -11.41 -6.82
CA GLY A 76 21.69 -12.81 -6.44
C GLY A 76 20.78 -13.02 -5.22
N THR A 77 21.17 -13.91 -4.31
CA THR A 77 20.32 -14.37 -3.19
C THR A 77 20.26 -13.42 -1.99
N GLN A 78 20.91 -12.25 -2.03
CA GLN A 78 20.95 -11.33 -0.88
C GLN A 78 19.57 -10.85 -0.44
N ILE A 79 18.63 -10.69 -1.38
CA ILE A 79 17.23 -10.33 -1.09
C ILE A 79 16.53 -11.35 -0.20
N SER A 80 16.93 -12.63 -0.19
CA SER A 80 16.26 -13.64 0.64
C SER A 80 16.38 -13.34 2.13
N MET A 81 17.40 -12.56 2.55
CA MET A 81 17.53 -12.11 3.94
C MET A 81 16.42 -11.13 4.35
N MET A 82 15.84 -10.36 3.42
CA MET A 82 14.70 -9.49 3.72
C MET A 82 13.46 -10.27 4.16
N VAL A 83 13.25 -11.47 3.61
CA VAL A 83 12.11 -12.32 3.96
C VAL A 83 12.17 -12.72 5.44
N PHE A 84 13.35 -13.09 5.93
CA PHE A 84 13.56 -13.40 7.35
C PHE A 84 13.30 -12.17 8.24
N SER A 85 13.78 -11.00 7.85
CA SER A 85 13.52 -9.75 8.58
C SER A 85 12.04 -9.40 8.66
N ILE A 86 11.28 -9.59 7.57
CA ILE A 86 9.83 -9.35 7.54
C ILE A 86 9.10 -10.32 8.49
N MET A 87 9.51 -11.58 8.54
CA MET A 87 8.92 -12.58 9.44
C MET A 87 9.13 -12.20 10.92
N ILE A 88 10.35 -11.80 11.29
CA ILE A 88 10.67 -11.37 12.67
C ILE A 88 9.89 -10.11 13.03
N MET A 89 9.83 -9.13 12.12
CA MET A 89 9.07 -7.90 12.32
C MET A 89 7.57 -8.17 12.51
N GLY A 90 7.01 -9.14 11.78
CA GLY A 90 5.61 -9.55 11.94
C GLY A 90 5.30 -10.08 13.35
N ILE A 91 6.21 -10.87 13.94
CA ILE A 91 6.08 -11.39 15.30
C ILE A 91 6.12 -10.23 16.31
N ILE A 92 7.11 -9.34 16.19
CA ILE A 92 7.25 -8.18 17.09
C ILE A 92 6.03 -7.27 17.01
N ASN A 93 5.50 -7.04 15.80
CA ASN A 93 4.31 -6.23 15.59
C ASN A 93 3.08 -6.82 16.29
N ASN A 94 2.92 -8.14 16.26
CA ASN A 94 1.79 -8.82 16.92
C ASN A 94 1.86 -8.71 18.45
N TYR A 95 3.05 -8.88 19.05
CA TYR A 95 3.19 -8.90 20.51
C TYR A 95 3.34 -7.52 21.16
N VAL A 96 3.97 -6.55 20.49
CA VAL A 96 4.34 -5.26 21.11
C VAL A 96 3.47 -4.13 20.60
N TYR A 97 3.32 -4.01 19.29
CA TYR A 97 2.64 -2.86 18.69
C TYR A 97 1.12 -3.02 18.71
N LEU A 98 0.60 -4.20 18.39
CA LEU A 98 -0.84 -4.47 18.37
C LEU A 98 -1.55 -4.15 19.69
N PRO A 99 -1.06 -4.58 20.89
CA PRO A 99 -1.74 -4.25 22.15
C PRO A 99 -1.71 -2.74 22.45
N VAL A 100 -0.60 -2.06 22.16
CA VAL A 100 -0.45 -0.63 22.42
C VAL A 100 -1.41 0.21 21.58
N PHE A 101 -1.55 -0.10 20.28
CA PHE A 101 -2.49 0.63 19.41
C PHE A 101 -3.95 0.29 19.71
N TYR A 102 -4.23 -0.94 20.16
CA TYR A 102 -5.59 -1.34 20.54
C TYR A 102 -6.05 -0.63 21.82
N GLU A 103 -5.18 -0.52 22.83
CA GLU A 103 -5.50 0.16 24.10
C GLU A 103 -5.69 1.68 23.94
N LEU A 104 -4.88 2.33 23.10
CA LEU A 104 -4.96 3.78 22.90
C LEU A 104 -6.06 4.22 21.91
N GLN A 105 -6.71 3.29 21.18
CA GLN A 105 -7.75 3.55 20.18
C GLN A 105 -7.42 4.69 19.19
N LEU A 106 -6.15 4.86 18.87
CA LEU A 106 -5.69 5.93 17.98
C LEU A 106 -5.96 5.57 16.53
N LYS A 107 -6.51 6.54 15.78
CA LYS A 107 -6.80 6.37 14.36
C LYS A 107 -5.58 6.59 13.46
N ASN A 108 -4.61 7.40 13.90
CA ASN A 108 -3.39 7.67 13.15
C ASN A 108 -2.13 7.36 13.98
N PRO A 109 -1.11 6.75 13.38
CA PRO A 109 0.15 6.46 14.07
C PRO A 109 0.92 7.73 14.46
N VAL A 110 0.74 8.83 13.74
CA VAL A 110 1.39 10.12 14.05
C VAL A 110 0.82 10.75 15.32
N ASP A 111 -0.44 10.46 15.66
CA ASP A 111 -1.05 10.94 16.91
C ASP A 111 -0.45 10.22 18.13
N TYR A 112 0.08 9.00 17.96
CA TYR A 112 0.84 8.31 19.03
C TYR A 112 2.11 9.08 19.41
N LEU A 113 2.82 9.64 18.43
CA LEU A 113 4.02 10.43 18.69
C LEU A 113 3.71 11.72 19.47
N ALA A 114 2.51 12.28 19.29
CA ALA A 114 2.06 13.47 20.00
C ALA A 114 1.82 13.20 21.49
N ILE A 115 1.20 12.05 21.81
CA ILE A 115 0.92 11.65 23.19
C ILE A 115 2.22 11.33 23.94
N ARG A 116 3.22 10.77 23.24
CA ARG A 116 4.47 10.33 23.88
C ARG A 116 5.51 11.44 24.03
N PHE A 117 5.65 12.33 23.06
CA PHE A 117 6.76 13.28 23.00
C PHE A 117 6.31 14.74 23.13
N ASP A 118 5.53 15.26 22.18
CA ASP A 118 4.86 16.58 22.21
C ASP A 118 4.15 16.84 20.86
N GLU A 119 3.31 17.87 20.77
CA GLU A 119 2.70 18.30 19.51
C GLU A 119 3.71 18.83 18.48
N GLY A 120 4.86 19.37 18.92
CA GLY A 120 5.95 19.75 18.02
C GLY A 120 6.48 18.57 17.20
N THR A 121 6.73 17.42 17.85
CA THR A 121 7.19 16.19 17.19
C THR A 121 6.15 15.65 16.22
N ARG A 122 4.85 15.79 16.53
CA ARG A 122 3.76 15.40 15.62
C ARG A 122 3.85 16.13 14.29
N ARG A 123 4.06 17.44 14.30
CA ARG A 123 4.15 18.27 13.09
C ARG A 123 5.35 17.88 12.24
N VAL A 124 6.51 17.71 12.87
CA VAL A 124 7.74 17.28 12.17
C VAL A 124 7.55 15.91 11.55
N ALA A 125 7.05 14.93 12.30
CA ALA A 125 6.78 13.58 11.78
C ALA A 125 5.79 13.58 10.61
N SER A 126 4.72 14.38 10.70
CA SER A 126 3.75 14.51 9.61
C SER A 126 4.37 15.15 8.36
N ILE A 127 5.24 16.16 8.52
CA ILE A 127 5.94 16.80 7.40
C ILE A 127 6.88 15.80 6.72
N PHE A 128 7.69 15.08 7.51
CA PHE A 128 8.60 14.04 6.98
C PHE A 128 7.84 12.94 6.25
N ASN A 129 6.73 12.45 6.82
CA ASN A 129 5.89 11.44 6.18
C ASN A 129 5.30 11.96 4.86
N SER A 130 4.79 13.20 4.83
CA SER A 130 4.27 13.81 3.61
C SER A 130 5.35 13.97 2.54
N ILE A 131 6.56 14.41 2.91
CA ILE A 131 7.69 14.52 1.98
C ILE A 131 8.07 13.13 1.44
N GLY A 132 8.15 12.11 2.30
CA GLY A 132 8.44 10.74 1.90
C GLY A 132 7.42 10.19 0.91
N LEU A 133 6.13 10.47 1.13
CA LEU A 133 5.06 10.15 0.19
C LEU A 133 5.21 10.92 -1.14
N CYS A 134 5.46 12.23 -1.09
CA CYS A 134 5.69 13.05 -2.28
C CYS A 134 6.85 12.55 -3.15
N LEU A 135 7.91 12.01 -2.53
CA LEU A 135 9.05 11.43 -3.26
C LEU A 135 8.76 10.03 -3.80
N SER A 136 7.95 9.25 -3.09
CA SER A 136 7.62 7.87 -3.47
C SER A 136 6.56 7.80 -4.57
N LEU A 137 5.61 8.74 -4.59
CA LEU A 137 4.50 8.76 -5.57
C LEU A 137 4.97 8.82 -7.03
N PRO A 138 5.92 9.70 -7.43
CA PRO A 138 6.46 9.71 -8.79
C PRO A 138 7.09 8.38 -9.20
N LEU A 139 7.81 7.70 -8.30
CA LEU A 139 8.42 6.40 -8.57
C LEU A 139 7.36 5.32 -8.81
N ILE A 140 6.29 5.33 -8.02
CA ILE A 140 5.17 4.39 -8.16
C ILE A 140 4.44 4.61 -9.49
N ILE A 141 4.25 5.86 -9.92
CA ILE A 141 3.61 6.19 -11.21
C ILE A 141 4.55 5.92 -12.39
N TYR A 142 5.87 6.03 -12.18
CA TYR A 142 6.88 5.79 -13.20
C TYR A 142 6.85 4.34 -13.70
N VAL A 143 6.73 3.36 -12.79
CA VAL A 143 6.69 1.93 -13.13
C VAL A 143 5.62 1.56 -14.19
N PRO A 144 4.32 1.85 -14.02
CA PRO A 144 3.32 1.57 -15.04
C PRO A 144 3.51 2.43 -16.30
N SER A 145 4.02 3.66 -16.17
CA SER A 145 4.31 4.50 -17.34
C SER A 145 5.43 3.94 -18.22
N LEU A 146 6.44 3.31 -17.61
CA LEU A 146 7.51 2.61 -18.30
C LEU A 146 6.96 1.38 -19.03
N ALA A 147 6.12 0.59 -18.36
CA ALA A 147 5.47 -0.58 -18.97
C ALA A 147 4.61 -0.19 -20.20
N LEU A 148 3.86 0.92 -20.11
CA LEU A 148 3.08 1.45 -21.24
C LEU A 148 3.94 2.01 -22.38
N THR A 149 5.10 2.59 -22.06
CA THR A 149 6.01 3.15 -23.06
C THR A 149 6.83 2.08 -23.77
N GLN A 150 7.14 0.96 -23.10
CA GLN A 150 7.82 -0.18 -23.70
C GLN A 150 6.93 -1.04 -24.60
N GLY A 151 5.60 -0.84 -24.58
CA GLY A 151 4.65 -1.42 -25.54
C GLY A 151 4.46 -0.62 -26.84
N LYS A 152 5.43 0.25 -27.18
CA LYS A 152 5.52 0.97 -28.44
C LYS A 152 6.52 0.32 -29.39
#